data_AF-A0A2N8TMI0-F1
#
_entry.id   AF-A0A2N8TMI0-F1
#
_cell.length_a   1.000
_cell.length_b   1.000
_cell.length_c   1.000
_cell.angle_alpha   90.00
_cell.angle_beta   90.00
_cell.angle_gamma   90.00
#
_symmetry.space_group_name_H-M   'P 1'
#
loop_
_entity.id
_entity.type
_entity.pdbx_description
1 polymer ?
#
loop_
_entity_poly.entity_id
_entity_poly.type
_entity_poly.pdbx_seq_one_letter_code
_entity_poly.pdbx_strand_id
1 'polypeptide(L)'
;MEKLQAAKGEAFKPLAEILGQRAAIQKERETVLAEFEERLAALNEPYGKAYTTAEKAGWTAAELAELGVEEPVKRPRGRRPGKAAAAKKTAPKTEAAPEKAAPQTGPPAVPAPAHESTGDAVAAAGFPSA
;
A
#
# COMPACT_ATOMS: atom_id res chain seq x y z
N MET A 1 -26.94 33.15 31.73
CA MET A 1 -26.51 31.93 31.02
C MET A 1 -26.84 32.00 29.52
N GLU A 2 -28.04 32.42 29.12
CA GLU A 2 -28.47 32.49 27.71
C GLU A 2 -27.61 33.41 26.82
N LYS A 3 -27.24 34.61 27.30
CA LYS A 3 -26.39 35.55 26.54
C LYS A 3 -25.03 34.96 26.12
N LEU A 4 -24.49 34.07 26.95
CA LEU A 4 -23.20 33.41 26.71
C LEU A 4 -23.36 32.27 25.67
N GLN A 5 -24.52 31.63 25.60
CA GLN A 5 -24.83 30.64 24.57
C GLN A 5 -25.12 31.32 23.21
N ALA A 6 -25.80 32.46 23.21
CA ALA A 6 -26.05 33.24 22.00
C ALA A 6 -24.73 33.70 21.35
N ALA A 7 -23.80 34.26 22.14
CA ALA A 7 -22.48 34.68 21.66
C ALA A 7 -21.65 33.52 21.06
N LYS A 8 -21.74 32.32 21.66
CA LYS A 8 -21.09 31.11 21.12
C LYS A 8 -21.71 30.69 19.78
N GLY A 9 -23.03 30.74 19.66
CA GLY A 9 -23.74 30.41 18.43
C GLY A 9 -23.40 31.37 17.29
N GLU A 10 -23.30 32.67 17.58
CA GLU A 10 -22.90 33.68 16.59
C GLU A 10 -21.46 33.51 16.13
N ALA A 11 -20.53 33.23 17.05
CA ALA A 11 -19.13 32.96 16.73
C ALA A 11 -18.92 31.65 15.95
N PHE A 12 -19.79 30.66 16.15
CA PHE A 12 -19.69 29.36 15.48
C PHE A 12 -20.08 29.42 14.00
N LYS A 13 -21.01 30.30 13.60
CA LYS A 13 -21.48 30.41 12.21
C LYS A 13 -20.35 30.60 11.18
N PRO A 14 -19.48 31.62 11.29
CA PRO A 14 -18.38 31.80 10.34
C PRO A 14 -17.37 30.65 10.40
N LEU A 15 -17.17 30.04 11.58
CA LEU A 15 -16.28 28.89 11.73
C LEU A 15 -16.82 27.65 11.00
N ALA A 16 -18.13 27.40 11.11
CA ALA A 16 -18.79 26.30 10.42
C ALA A 16 -18.73 26.47 8.89
N GLU A 17 -18.89 27.71 8.40
CA GLU A 17 -18.75 28.03 6.98
C GLU A 17 -17.33 27.75 6.47
N ILE A 18 -16.30 28.22 7.19
CA ILE A 18 -14.89 27.97 6.84
C ILE A 18 -14.57 26.47 6.88
N LEU A 19 -15.08 25.73 7.87
CA LEU A 19 -14.90 24.28 7.94
C LEU A 19 -15.59 23.55 6.78
N GLY A 20 -16.79 24.00 6.38
CA GLY A 20 -17.49 23.48 5.22
C GLY A 20 -16.69 23.70 3.92
N GLN A 21 -16.18 24.91 3.71
CA GLN A 21 -15.33 25.23 2.56
C GLN A 21 -14.04 24.39 2.55
N ARG A 22 -13.39 24.26 3.71
CA ARG A 22 -12.18 23.43 3.84
C ARG A 22 -12.45 21.97 3.48
N ALA A 23 -13.56 21.41 3.98
CA ALA A 23 -13.94 20.03 3.68
C ALA A 23 -14.24 19.83 2.18
N ALA A 24 -14.91 20.80 1.54
CA ALA A 24 -15.16 20.78 0.10
C ALA A 24 -13.85 20.77 -0.70
N ILE A 25 -12.91 21.68 -0.39
CA ILE A 25 -11.61 21.76 -1.06
C ILE A 25 -10.79 20.47 -0.86
N GLN A 26 -10.84 19.87 0.33
CA GLN A 26 -10.14 18.61 0.59
C GLN A 26 -10.70 17.47 -0.26
N LYS A 27 -12.02 17.37 -0.38
CA LYS A 27 -12.67 16.38 -1.23
C LYS A 27 -12.31 16.56 -2.70
N GLU A 28 -12.34 17.80 -3.20
CA GLU A 28 -11.91 18.11 -4.56
C GLU A 28 -10.45 17.71 -4.80
N ARG A 29 -9.57 18.05 -3.85
CA ARG A 29 -8.16 17.65 -3.92
C ARG A 29 -7.99 16.13 -4.00
N GLU A 30 -8.71 15.37 -3.19
CA GLU A 30 -8.67 13.90 -3.21
C GLU A 30 -9.11 13.35 -4.57
N THR A 31 -10.18 13.90 -5.16
CA THR A 31 -10.62 13.47 -6.49
C THR A 31 -9.59 13.77 -7.57
N VAL A 32 -9.00 14.96 -7.56
CA VAL A 32 -7.96 15.34 -8.53
C VAL A 32 -6.72 14.46 -8.38
N LEU A 33 -6.31 14.14 -7.15
CA LEU A 33 -5.18 13.24 -6.89
C LEU A 33 -5.47 11.84 -7.43
N ALA A 34 -6.66 11.28 -7.19
CA ALA A 34 -7.04 9.98 -7.70
C ALA A 34 -7.04 9.93 -9.24
N GLU A 35 -7.60 10.95 -9.90
CA GLU A 35 -7.56 11.05 -11.36
C GLU A 35 -6.14 11.18 -11.91
N PHE A 36 -5.28 11.94 -11.23
CA PHE A 36 -3.88 12.11 -11.62
C PHE A 36 -3.10 10.81 -11.47
N GLU A 37 -3.31 10.07 -10.39
CA GLU A 37 -2.71 8.75 -10.17
C GLU A 37 -3.17 7.73 -11.22
N GLU A 38 -4.45 7.75 -11.61
CA GLU A 38 -4.97 6.89 -12.67
C GLU A 38 -4.30 7.20 -14.02
N ARG A 39 -4.16 8.48 -14.37
CA ARG A 39 -3.46 8.91 -15.59
C ARG A 39 -2.00 8.46 -15.58
N LEU A 40 -1.29 8.64 -14.46
CA LEU A 40 0.08 8.14 -14.33
C LEU A 40 0.15 6.61 -14.47
N ALA A 41 -0.76 5.88 -13.82
CA ALA A 41 -0.81 4.43 -13.92
C ALA A 41 -1.05 3.95 -15.35
N ALA A 42 -1.90 4.64 -16.12
CA ALA A 42 -2.16 4.35 -17.52
C ALA A 42 -0.92 4.59 -18.42
N LEU A 43 -0.07 5.59 -18.10
CA LEU A 43 1.15 5.88 -18.85
C LEU A 43 2.34 5.00 -18.45
N ASN A 44 2.39 4.52 -17.21
CA ASN A 44 3.53 3.74 -16.70
C ASN A 44 3.78 2.44 -17.49
N GLU A 45 2.71 1.72 -17.86
CA GLU A 45 2.85 0.47 -18.64
C GLU A 45 3.40 0.69 -20.06
N PRO A 46 2.84 1.58 -20.90
CA PRO A 46 3.41 1.85 -22.22
C PRO A 46 4.80 2.46 -22.14
N TYR A 47 5.08 3.30 -21.14
CA TYR A 47 6.41 3.86 -20.90
C TYR A 47 7.46 2.77 -20.66
N GLY A 48 7.19 1.83 -19.74
CA GLY A 48 8.09 0.71 -19.49
C GLY A 48 8.33 -0.17 -20.73
N LYS A 49 7.29 -0.38 -21.57
CA LYS A 49 7.45 -1.11 -22.84
C LYS A 49 8.35 -0.36 -23.82
N ALA A 50 8.16 0.95 -23.97
CA ALA A 50 9.00 1.79 -24.83
C ALA A 50 10.46 1.77 -24.36
N TYR A 51 10.69 1.91 -23.07
CA TYR A 51 12.03 1.84 -22.46
C TYR A 51 12.71 0.50 -22.75
N THR A 52 12.04 -0.63 -22.48
CA THR A 52 12.61 -1.97 -22.79
C THR A 52 12.81 -2.22 -24.28
N THR A 53 12.09 -1.51 -25.15
CA THR A 53 12.27 -1.61 -26.61
C THR A 53 13.50 -0.82 -27.04
N ALA A 54 13.73 0.35 -26.46
CA ALA A 54 14.95 1.12 -26.67
C ALA A 54 16.20 0.35 -26.20
N GLU A 55 16.15 -0.27 -25.01
CA GLU A 55 17.24 -1.12 -24.52
C GLU A 55 17.56 -2.28 -25.49
N LYS A 56 16.53 -2.94 -26.03
CA LYS A 56 16.70 -4.00 -27.05
C LYS A 56 17.25 -3.49 -28.37
N ALA A 57 17.00 -2.23 -28.70
CA ALA A 57 17.56 -1.57 -29.87
C ALA A 57 19.01 -1.09 -29.64
N GLY A 58 19.58 -1.33 -28.45
CA GLY A 58 20.97 -1.01 -28.12
C GLY A 58 21.17 0.33 -27.42
N TRP A 59 20.09 1.03 -27.07
CA TRP A 59 20.19 2.23 -26.25
C TRP A 59 20.55 1.87 -24.82
N THR A 60 21.60 2.48 -24.30
CA THR A 60 22.00 2.29 -22.90
C THR A 60 21.14 3.18 -21.98
N ALA A 61 21.02 2.78 -20.71
CA ALA A 61 20.31 3.58 -19.71
C ALA A 61 20.93 4.98 -19.54
N ALA A 62 22.24 5.12 -19.74
CA ALA A 62 22.93 6.41 -19.70
C ALA A 62 22.50 7.34 -20.86
N GLU A 63 22.42 6.81 -22.07
CA GLU A 63 21.96 7.57 -23.26
C GLU A 63 20.48 7.93 -23.15
N LEU A 64 19.65 7.06 -22.56
CA LEU A 64 18.25 7.36 -22.28
C LEU A 64 18.10 8.43 -21.18
N ALA A 65 18.94 8.40 -20.14
CA ALA A 65 18.96 9.41 -19.10
C ALA A 65 19.38 10.79 -19.63
N GLU A 66 20.33 10.85 -20.57
CA GLU A 66 20.70 12.10 -21.28
C GLU A 66 19.54 12.71 -22.07
N LEU A 67 18.61 11.86 -22.54
CA LEU A 67 17.35 12.29 -23.18
C LEU A 67 16.24 12.65 -22.18
N GLY A 68 16.51 12.58 -20.88
CA GLY A 68 15.52 12.83 -19.83
C GLY A 68 14.53 11.68 -19.62
N VAL A 69 14.84 10.49 -20.14
CA VAL A 69 14.05 9.27 -19.94
C VAL A 69 14.54 8.59 -18.66
N GLU A 70 13.72 8.61 -17.62
CA GLU A 70 14.05 8.01 -16.33
C GLU A 70 13.76 6.50 -16.29
N GLU A 71 14.60 5.70 -15.61
CA GLU A 71 14.41 4.25 -15.53
C GLU A 71 13.04 3.94 -14.87
N PRO A 72 12.15 3.17 -15.54
CA PRO A 72 10.88 2.81 -14.95
C PRO A 72 11.12 2.04 -13.64
N VAL A 73 10.60 2.55 -12.51
CA VAL A 73 10.62 1.83 -11.22
C VAL A 73 9.93 0.49 -11.45
N LYS A 74 10.72 -0.58 -11.49
CA LYS A 74 10.26 -1.94 -11.78
C LYS A 74 9.07 -2.29 -10.87
N ARG A 75 7.86 -2.29 -11.45
CA ARG A 75 6.69 -2.88 -10.78
C ARG A 75 7.05 -4.31 -10.39
N PRO A 76 6.89 -4.74 -9.12
CA PRO A 76 7.16 -6.10 -8.73
C PRO A 76 6.37 -7.02 -9.66
N ARG A 77 7.11 -7.82 -10.43
CA ARG A 77 6.58 -8.66 -11.50
C ARG A 77 5.63 -9.67 -10.86
N GLY A 78 4.34 -9.34 -10.88
CA GLY A 78 3.27 -10.16 -10.31
C GLY A 78 3.45 -11.60 -10.75
N ARG A 79 3.67 -12.48 -9.78
CA ARG A 79 3.77 -13.93 -9.96
C ARG A 79 2.54 -14.38 -10.72
N ARG A 80 2.71 -14.83 -11.97
CA ARG A 80 1.60 -15.35 -12.79
C ARG A 80 0.86 -16.42 -11.97
N PRO A 81 -0.48 -16.35 -11.84
CA PRO A 81 -1.22 -17.45 -11.25
C PRO A 81 -1.02 -18.67 -12.16
N GLY A 82 -0.41 -19.72 -11.62
CA GLY A 82 -0.13 -20.94 -12.35
C GLY A 82 -1.42 -21.48 -12.96
N LYS A 83 -1.43 -21.65 -14.28
CA LYS A 83 -2.44 -22.47 -14.96
C LYS A 83 -2.41 -23.85 -14.31
N ALA A 84 -3.43 -24.18 -13.53
CA ALA A 84 -3.66 -25.55 -13.08
C ALA A 84 -3.82 -26.41 -14.33
N ALA A 85 -2.83 -27.26 -14.59
CA ALA A 85 -2.90 -28.26 -15.65
C ALA A 85 -4.09 -29.18 -15.35
N ALA A 86 -5.00 -29.30 -16.33
CA ALA A 86 -6.12 -30.21 -16.29
C ALA A 86 -5.62 -31.66 -16.20
N ALA A 87 -5.68 -32.26 -15.00
CA ALA A 87 -5.46 -33.68 -14.83
C ALA A 87 -6.72 -34.43 -15.27
N LYS A 88 -6.70 -34.97 -16.50
CA LYS A 88 -7.64 -36.04 -16.90
C LYS A 88 -7.29 -37.29 -16.07
N LYS A 89 -8.05 -37.57 -15.02
CA LYS A 89 -8.01 -38.86 -14.31
C LYS A 89 -9.00 -39.83 -14.95
N THR A 90 -8.47 -40.78 -15.69
CA THR A 90 -9.12 -42.07 -15.96
C THR A 90 -9.19 -42.88 -14.65
N ALA A 91 -10.33 -43.51 -14.40
CA ALA A 91 -10.61 -44.36 -13.24
C ALA A 91 -9.64 -45.55 -13.11
N PRO A 92 -9.52 -46.14 -11.91
CA PRO A 92 -10.16 -47.45 -11.74
C PRO A 92 -10.87 -47.68 -10.40
N LYS A 93 -11.59 -48.80 -10.42
CA LYS A 93 -12.58 -49.44 -9.54
C LYS A 93 -11.99 -50.04 -8.26
N THR A 94 -12.76 -49.95 -7.15
CA THR A 94 -12.95 -50.85 -5.97
C THR A 94 -11.69 -51.51 -5.36
N GLU A 95 -11.40 -51.50 -4.04
CA GLU A 95 -12.13 -52.19 -2.97
C GLU A 95 -11.40 -52.00 -1.60
N ALA A 96 -12.16 -52.16 -0.50
CA ALA A 96 -11.76 -52.54 0.87
C ALA A 96 -11.08 -51.52 1.83
N ALA A 97 -11.84 -51.11 2.85
CA ALA A 97 -11.36 -50.80 4.22
C ALA A 97 -11.34 -52.12 5.06
N PRO A 98 -10.63 -52.23 6.21
CA PRO A 98 -11.04 -51.54 7.45
C PRO A 98 -9.92 -51.11 8.43
N GLU A 99 -10.33 -50.24 9.38
CA GLU A 99 -9.86 -49.96 10.76
C GLU A 99 -8.42 -50.32 11.21
N LYS A 100 -7.73 -49.37 11.87
CA LYS A 100 -7.64 -49.30 13.36
C LYS A 100 -6.76 -48.14 13.87
N ALA A 101 -7.19 -47.58 15.02
CA ALA A 101 -6.41 -46.91 16.07
C ALA A 101 -5.95 -45.44 15.88
N ALA A 102 -6.70 -44.53 16.49
CA ALA A 102 -6.15 -43.36 17.19
C ALA A 102 -5.49 -43.81 18.52
N PRO A 103 -4.61 -42.98 19.13
CA PRO A 103 -5.17 -42.04 20.11
C PRO A 103 -4.53 -40.64 20.11
N GLN A 104 -5.26 -39.74 20.75
CA GLN A 104 -5.05 -38.30 20.96
C GLN A 104 -3.80 -37.99 21.80
N THR A 105 -3.24 -36.77 21.68
CA THR A 105 -3.01 -35.84 22.82
C THR A 105 -2.35 -34.51 22.38
N GLY A 106 -3.04 -33.39 22.62
CA GLY A 106 -2.44 -32.07 22.93
C GLY A 106 -2.49 -30.93 21.89
N PRO A 107 -3.19 -29.81 22.16
CA PRO A 107 -2.82 -28.47 21.69
C PRO A 107 -2.53 -27.52 22.87
N PRO A 108 -2.04 -26.28 22.65
CA PRO A 108 -0.89 -25.80 21.86
C PRO A 108 0.11 -25.01 22.74
N ALA A 109 1.42 -25.07 22.47
CA ALA A 109 2.39 -24.22 23.17
C ALA A 109 2.63 -22.92 22.39
N VAL A 110 2.07 -21.81 22.90
CA VAL A 110 2.40 -20.43 22.51
C VAL A 110 3.56 -19.97 23.38
N PRO A 111 4.72 -19.57 22.84
CA PRO A 111 5.62 -18.68 23.55
C PRO A 111 5.28 -17.20 23.22
N ALA A 112 5.08 -16.45 24.30
CA ALA A 112 4.75 -15.03 24.38
C ALA A 112 5.85 -14.12 23.76
N PRO A 113 5.50 -12.88 23.35
CA PRO A 113 6.46 -11.90 22.87
C PRO A 113 7.35 -11.38 24.01
N ALA A 114 8.66 -11.42 23.80
CA ALA A 114 9.63 -10.73 24.62
C ALA A 114 9.49 -9.21 24.40
N HIS A 115 9.08 -8.50 25.46
CA HIS A 115 9.23 -7.06 25.56
C HIS A 115 10.65 -6.76 26.07
N GLU A 116 11.55 -6.31 25.20
CA GLU A 116 12.74 -5.58 25.64
C GLU A 116 12.44 -4.08 25.57
N SER A 117 12.04 -3.55 26.71
CA SER A 117 12.22 -2.14 27.05
C SER A 117 13.66 -2.00 27.55
N THR A 118 14.49 -1.25 26.83
CA THR A 118 15.65 -0.59 27.42
C THR A 118 15.65 0.82 26.89
N GLY A 119 15.28 1.76 27.76
CA GLY A 119 15.54 3.16 27.53
C GLY A 119 17.03 3.41 27.70
N ASP A 120 17.59 4.28 26.88
CA ASP A 120 18.76 5.04 27.28
C ASP A 120 18.53 6.50 26.89
N ALA A 121 18.52 7.32 27.94
CA ALA A 121 18.39 8.75 27.89
C ALA A 121 19.80 9.33 27.73
N VAL A 122 20.01 10.14 26.69
CA VAL A 122 21.09 11.13 26.73
C VAL A 122 20.51 12.49 26.41
N ALA A 123 20.57 13.34 27.44
CA ALA A 123 20.18 14.72 27.43
C ALA A 123 21.23 15.62 26.76
N ALA A 124 20.75 16.81 26.41
CA ALA A 124 21.43 18.10 26.43
C ALA A 124 22.29 18.51 25.22
N ALA A 125 21.73 19.49 24.47
CA ALA A 125 22.27 20.83 24.19
C ALA A 125 21.75 21.27 22.81
N GLY A 126 20.88 22.26 22.60
CA GLY A 126 20.68 23.48 23.36
C GLY A 126 21.68 24.55 22.92
N PHE A 127 21.51 25.14 21.74
CA PHE A 127 22.05 26.49 21.44
C PHE A 127 21.11 27.28 20.50
N PRO A 128 20.79 28.55 20.84
CA PRO A 128 19.83 29.40 20.12
C PRO A 128 20.45 30.26 19.01
N SER A 129 19.56 30.84 18.20
CA SER A 129 19.72 31.86 17.14
C SER A 129 20.70 32.99 17.42
N ALA A 130 21.26 33.50 16.32
CA ALA A 130 21.41 34.93 16.06
C ALA A 130 20.75 35.26 14.72
#